data_AF-U7NLW4-F1
#
_entry.id   AF-U7NLW4-F1
#
_cell.length_a   1.000
_cell.length_b   1.000
_cell.length_c   1.000
_cell.angle_alpha   90.00
_cell.angle_beta   90.00
_cell.angle_gamma   90.00
#
_symmetry.space_group_name_H-M   'P 1'
#
loop_
_entity.id
_entity.type
_entity.pdbx_description
1 polymer ?
#
loop_
_entity_poly.entity_id
_entity_poly.type
_entity_poly.pdbx_seq_one_letter_code
_entity_poly.pdbx_strand_id
1 'polypeptide(L)'
;MIVKTVDEFRLTDRKIDGPGWESIRMLLAKDQFGFSFHFSTMAPGQTLNLWYKNHLEACFCIKGSGTIRCLDSGVEKAIKPGTLYALDKHDRHQIEVHEEMVALCVFNPALSGNEVHDKDGSYELTTEQP
;
A
#
# COMPACT_ATOMS: atom_id res chain seq x y z
N MET A 1 4.66 24.28 0.29
CA MET A 1 4.21 23.56 1.50
C MET A 1 2.89 22.89 1.17
N ILE A 2 2.71 21.61 1.50
CA ILE A 2 1.47 20.86 1.26
C ILE A 2 0.89 20.47 2.62
N VAL A 3 -0.39 20.80 2.84
CA VAL A 3 -1.15 20.41 4.03
C VAL A 3 -2.49 19.87 3.53
N LYS A 4 -2.81 18.62 3.90
CA LYS A 4 -3.95 17.85 3.40
C LYS A 4 -4.48 16.99 4.55
N THR A 5 -5.77 16.65 4.52
CA THR A 5 -6.37 15.68 5.45
C THR A 5 -6.85 14.43 4.71
N VAL A 6 -6.98 13.31 5.42
CA VAL A 6 -7.53 12.08 4.83
C VAL A 6 -8.98 12.31 4.37
N ASP A 7 -9.76 13.04 5.17
CA ASP A 7 -11.18 13.29 4.92
C ASP A 7 -11.42 14.12 3.65
N GLU A 8 -10.53 15.06 3.32
CA GLU A 8 -10.56 15.81 2.05
C GLU A 8 -10.57 14.90 0.82
N PHE A 9 -9.95 13.73 0.89
CA PHE A 9 -9.78 12.85 -0.27
C PHE A 9 -10.68 11.63 -0.30
N ARG A 10 -11.45 11.36 0.78
CA ARG A 10 -12.36 10.21 0.85
C ARG A 10 -13.40 10.16 -0.26
N LEU A 11 -13.75 11.29 -0.86
CA LEU A 11 -14.77 11.41 -1.90
C LEU A 11 -14.20 11.95 -3.22
N THR A 12 -12.91 11.70 -3.47
CA THR A 12 -12.19 12.21 -4.66
C THR A 12 -11.53 11.08 -5.44
N ASP A 13 -10.98 11.41 -6.61
CA ASP A 13 -10.15 10.51 -7.43
C ASP A 13 -8.89 10.00 -6.72
N ARG A 14 -8.49 10.63 -5.61
CA ARG A 14 -7.37 10.16 -4.77
C ARG A 14 -7.74 8.96 -3.90
N LYS A 15 -9.01 8.59 -3.78
CA LYS A 15 -9.42 7.33 -3.15
C LYS A 15 -9.52 6.26 -4.24
N ILE A 16 -8.73 5.21 -4.09
CA ILE A 16 -8.77 4.03 -4.95
C ILE A 16 -9.31 2.87 -4.15
N ASP A 17 -10.29 2.19 -4.74
CA ASP A 17 -10.91 0.99 -4.18
C ASP A 17 -10.41 -0.25 -4.94
N GLY A 18 -10.08 -1.29 -4.21
CA GLY A 18 -9.94 -2.64 -4.73
C GLY A 18 -10.82 -3.63 -3.98
N PRO A 19 -10.73 -4.93 -4.29
CA PRO A 19 -11.51 -5.95 -3.60
C PRO A 19 -11.15 -6.00 -2.11
N GLY A 20 -12.00 -5.43 -1.26
CA GLY A 20 -11.83 -5.45 0.19
C GLY A 20 -10.74 -4.56 0.76
N TRP A 21 -10.22 -3.62 -0.03
CA TRP A 21 -9.27 -2.60 0.45
C TRP A 21 -9.56 -1.25 -0.21
N GLU A 22 -9.21 -0.18 0.48
CA GLU A 22 -9.19 1.18 -0.04
C GLU A 22 -7.82 1.82 0.25
N SER A 23 -7.38 2.72 -0.63
CA SER A 23 -6.15 3.49 -0.48
C SER A 23 -6.40 4.96 -0.81
N ILE A 24 -6.19 5.83 0.17
CA ILE A 24 -6.29 7.28 0.01
C ILE A 24 -4.89 7.85 -0.24
N ARG A 25 -4.70 8.39 -1.45
CA ARG A 25 -3.41 8.83 -2.01
C ARG A 25 -3.06 10.26 -1.55
N MET A 26 -2.27 10.38 -0.48
CA MET A 26 -1.94 11.67 0.15
C MET A 26 -0.85 12.45 -0.60
N LEU A 27 0.22 11.75 -1.03
CA LEU A 27 1.29 12.25 -1.89
C LEU A 27 1.45 11.34 -3.10
N LEU A 28 1.62 11.92 -4.28
CA LEU A 28 1.80 11.24 -5.56
C LEU A 28 3.04 11.75 -6.29
N ALA A 29 3.42 11.11 -7.39
CA ALA A 29 4.55 11.54 -8.23
C ALA A 29 4.48 13.02 -8.63
N LYS A 30 3.27 13.52 -8.97
CA LYS A 30 3.03 14.93 -9.30
C LYS A 30 3.32 15.92 -8.15
N ASP A 31 3.34 15.45 -6.90
CA ASP A 31 3.69 16.26 -5.74
C ASP A 31 5.24 16.37 -5.55
N GLN A 32 6.05 15.64 -6.34
CA GLN A 32 7.52 15.74 -6.48
C GLN A 32 8.38 15.51 -5.22
N PHE A 33 7.94 14.63 -4.31
CA PHE A 33 8.72 14.26 -3.11
C PHE A 33 9.71 13.09 -3.31
N GLY A 34 9.68 12.44 -4.48
CA GLY A 34 10.48 11.23 -4.76
C GLY A 34 9.88 9.93 -4.22
N PHE A 35 8.78 10.01 -3.46
CA PHE A 35 7.97 8.89 -2.99
C PHE A 35 6.49 9.27 -2.99
N SER A 36 5.63 8.26 -2.93
CA SER A 36 4.19 8.46 -2.70
C SER A 36 3.81 7.97 -1.31
N PHE A 37 2.77 8.55 -0.73
CA PHE A 37 2.32 8.27 0.64
C PHE A 37 0.81 8.05 0.66
N HIS A 38 0.39 6.98 1.33
CA HIS A 38 -0.97 6.47 1.25
C HIS A 38 -1.50 6.10 2.62
N PHE A 39 -2.79 6.31 2.82
CA PHE A 39 -3.55 5.83 3.96
C PHE A 39 -4.46 4.71 3.47
N SER A 40 -4.13 3.47 3.83
CA SER A 40 -4.80 2.28 3.29
C SER A 40 -5.59 1.55 4.37
N THR A 41 -6.84 1.22 4.06
CA THR A 41 -7.72 0.41 4.91
C THR A 41 -7.96 -0.93 4.24
N MET A 42 -7.89 -2.02 5.00
CA MET A 42 -8.15 -3.37 4.51
C MET A 42 -9.21 -4.05 5.40
N ALA A 43 -10.21 -4.63 4.77
CA ALA A 43 -11.35 -5.25 5.46
C ALA A 43 -10.97 -6.61 6.07
N PRO A 44 -11.60 -7.01 7.19
CA PRO A 44 -11.43 -8.35 7.77
C PRO A 44 -11.73 -9.47 6.78
N GLY A 45 -11.00 -10.58 6.90
CA GLY A 45 -11.17 -11.78 6.07
C GLY A 45 -10.63 -11.66 4.65
N GLN A 46 -9.98 -10.53 4.31
CA GLN A 46 -9.32 -10.38 3.02
C GLN A 46 -7.96 -11.08 3.00
N THR A 47 -7.62 -11.60 1.83
CA THR A 47 -6.30 -12.13 1.54
C THR A 47 -5.78 -11.45 0.28
N LEU A 48 -4.68 -10.71 0.43
CA LEU A 48 -4.07 -9.95 -0.65
C LEU A 48 -2.76 -10.63 -1.04
N ASN A 49 -2.65 -11.07 -2.29
CA ASN A 49 -1.39 -11.55 -2.86
C ASN A 49 -0.80 -10.41 -3.69
N LEU A 50 0.38 -9.96 -3.31
CA LEU A 50 0.99 -8.74 -3.82
C LEU A 50 2.44 -9.00 -4.23
N TRP A 51 2.86 -8.33 -5.30
CA TRP A 51 4.23 -8.43 -5.80
C TRP A 51 4.67 -7.18 -6.55
N TYR A 52 5.13 -6.17 -5.82
CA TYR A 52 5.58 -4.90 -6.42
C TYR A 52 6.95 -5.03 -7.07
N LYS A 53 6.99 -5.43 -8.34
CA LYS A 53 8.24 -5.66 -9.10
C LYS A 53 9.05 -4.39 -9.34
N ASN A 54 8.38 -3.24 -9.36
CA ASN A 54 8.97 -1.98 -9.78
C ASN A 54 9.06 -0.94 -8.66
N HIS A 55 8.53 -1.26 -7.47
CA HIS A 55 8.49 -0.34 -6.33
C HIS A 55 8.95 -1.07 -5.09
N LEU A 56 9.72 -0.38 -4.27
CA LEU A 56 9.89 -0.69 -2.87
C LEU A 56 8.69 -0.13 -2.11
N GLU A 57 8.19 -0.87 -1.14
CA GLU A 57 7.10 -0.43 -0.26
C GLU A 57 7.51 -0.58 1.20
N ALA A 58 7.16 0.41 2.02
CA ALA A 58 7.20 0.31 3.47
C ALA A 58 5.82 0.64 4.05
N CYS A 59 5.34 -0.21 4.95
CA CYS A 59 4.01 -0.12 5.54
C CYS A 59 4.08 -0.13 7.06
N PHE A 60 3.49 0.89 7.67
CA PHE A 60 3.38 1.00 9.12
C PHE A 60 1.93 0.82 9.56
N CYS A 61 1.65 -0.26 10.29
CA CYS A 61 0.32 -0.55 10.80
C CYS A 61 -0.03 0.37 11.98
N ILE A 62 -1.18 1.04 11.91
CA ILE A 62 -1.68 1.94 12.96
C ILE A 62 -2.98 1.45 13.62
N LYS A 63 -3.68 0.48 13.02
CA LYS A 63 -4.92 -0.12 13.54
C LYS A 63 -5.06 -1.55 13.02
N GLY A 64 -5.71 -2.41 13.80
CA GLY A 64 -6.11 -3.76 13.39
C GLY A 64 -5.01 -4.80 13.51
N SER A 65 -5.28 -5.99 12.98
CA SER A 65 -4.37 -7.12 13.07
C SER A 65 -4.49 -8.06 11.86
N GLY A 66 -3.41 -8.76 11.57
CA GLY A 66 -3.29 -9.68 10.45
C GLY A 66 -1.94 -10.40 10.43
N THR A 67 -1.58 -10.98 9.30
CA THR A 67 -0.25 -11.57 9.05
C THR A 67 0.31 -11.10 7.72
N ILE A 68 1.63 -11.07 7.64
CA ILE A 68 2.37 -11.00 6.38
C ILE A 68 3.19 -12.26 6.22
N ARG A 69 3.11 -12.88 5.04
CA ARG A 69 3.89 -14.04 4.65
C ARG A 69 4.69 -13.76 3.39
N CYS A 70 6.01 -13.92 3.45
CA CYS A 70 6.84 -13.97 2.25
C CYS A 70 6.59 -15.30 1.55
N LEU A 71 6.12 -15.26 0.30
CA LEU A 71 5.75 -16.46 -0.45
C LEU A 71 6.95 -17.26 -0.94
N ASP A 72 8.12 -16.61 -1.10
CA ASP A 72 9.34 -17.27 -1.55
C ASP A 72 10.05 -18.05 -0.43
N SER A 73 10.10 -17.47 0.78
CA SER A 73 10.76 -18.09 1.94
C SER A 73 9.79 -18.87 2.85
N GLY A 74 8.49 -18.59 2.75
CA GLY A 74 7.46 -19.11 3.65
C GLY A 74 7.45 -18.45 5.03
N VAL A 75 8.34 -17.51 5.33
CA VAL A 75 8.38 -16.81 6.63
C VAL A 75 7.13 -15.97 6.81
N GLU A 76 6.47 -16.17 7.95
CA GLU A 76 5.26 -15.46 8.33
C GLU A 76 5.47 -14.67 9.63
N LYS A 77 4.88 -13.48 9.71
CA LYS A 77 4.93 -12.59 10.87
C LYS A 77 3.57 -11.95 11.11
N ALA A 78 3.21 -11.80 12.38
CA ALA A 78 2.01 -11.08 12.78
C ALA A 78 2.16 -9.56 12.56
N ILE A 79 1.08 -8.94 12.11
CA ILE A 79 0.93 -7.50 11.99
C ILE A 79 -0.02 -7.01 13.07
N LYS A 80 0.37 -5.95 13.76
CA LYS A 80 -0.41 -5.24 14.78
C LYS A 80 -0.01 -3.77 14.79
N PRO A 81 -0.70 -2.87 15.51
CA PRO A 81 -0.30 -1.47 15.57
C PRO A 81 1.15 -1.34 16.07
N GLY A 82 1.95 -0.55 15.35
CA GLY A 82 3.39 -0.42 15.58
C GLY A 82 4.27 -1.36 14.76
N THR A 83 3.71 -2.34 14.05
CA THR A 83 4.47 -3.17 13.11
C THR A 83 4.83 -2.37 11.85
N LEU A 84 6.13 -2.31 11.55
CA LEU A 84 6.66 -1.94 10.24
C LEU A 84 7.00 -3.22 9.47
N TYR A 85 6.58 -3.28 8.22
CA TYR A 85 7.17 -4.21 7.24
C TYR A 85 7.61 -3.43 6.00
N ALA A 86 8.73 -3.83 5.42
CA ALA A 86 9.29 -3.20 4.22
C ALA A 86 9.71 -4.30 3.25
N LEU A 87 9.31 -4.16 1.99
CA LEU A 87 9.53 -5.11 0.91
C LEU A 87 10.77 -4.68 0.12
N ASP A 88 11.94 -4.80 0.77
CA ASP A 88 13.20 -4.25 0.29
C ASP A 88 13.77 -4.99 -0.93
N LYS A 89 13.25 -6.18 -1.25
CA LYS A 89 13.71 -7.03 -2.35
C LYS A 89 12.63 -7.33 -3.38
N HIS A 90 11.61 -6.47 -3.46
CA HIS A 90 10.41 -6.73 -4.26
C HIS A 90 9.75 -8.05 -3.87
N ASP A 91 9.67 -8.30 -2.56
CA ASP A 91 9.25 -9.58 -2.00
C ASP A 91 7.82 -9.92 -2.42
N ARG A 92 7.65 -11.09 -3.01
CA ARG A 92 6.32 -11.64 -3.26
C ARG A 92 5.73 -12.04 -1.92
N HIS A 93 4.58 -11.46 -1.56
CA HIS A 93 4.03 -11.63 -0.24
C HIS A 93 2.51 -11.75 -0.25
N GLN A 94 1.99 -12.28 0.86
CA GLN A 94 0.57 -12.38 1.14
C GLN A 94 0.26 -11.66 2.45
N ILE A 95 -0.79 -10.84 2.44
CA ILE A 95 -1.38 -10.26 3.65
C ILE A 95 -2.70 -10.98 3.94
N GLU A 96 -2.86 -11.49 5.14
CA GLU A 96 -4.15 -11.98 5.65
C GLU A 96 -4.64 -11.02 6.73
N VAL A 97 -5.86 -10.50 6.56
CA VAL A 97 -6.43 -9.46 7.41
C VAL A 97 -7.40 -10.10 8.40
N HIS A 98 -7.09 -10.06 9.69
CA HIS A 98 -7.91 -10.69 10.73
C HIS A 98 -8.96 -9.71 11.28
N GLU A 99 -8.52 -8.48 11.59
CA GLU A 99 -9.36 -7.36 11.99
C GLU A 99 -9.16 -6.22 10.99
N GLU A 100 -10.08 -5.26 10.93
CA GLU A 100 -9.94 -4.14 9.99
C GLU A 100 -8.61 -3.43 10.23
N MET A 101 -7.74 -3.48 9.22
CA MET A 101 -6.39 -2.98 9.31
C MET A 101 -6.26 -1.63 8.64
N VAL A 102 -5.52 -0.73 9.27
CA VAL A 102 -5.12 0.53 8.66
C VAL A 102 -3.60 0.63 8.68
N ALA A 103 -3.03 0.88 7.51
CA ALA A 103 -1.60 1.05 7.32
C ALA A 103 -1.29 2.36 6.60
N LEU A 104 -0.17 2.96 6.98
CA LEU A 104 0.46 4.06 6.27
C LEU A 104 1.51 3.47 5.33
N CYS A 105 1.32 3.63 4.02
CA CYS A 105 2.17 3.02 3.01
C CYS A 105 3.02 4.09 2.30
N VAL A 106 4.30 3.78 2.10
CA VAL A 106 5.23 4.59 1.29
C VAL A 106 5.70 3.75 0.12
N PHE A 107 5.61 4.27 -1.09
CA PHE A 107 6.20 3.64 -2.28
C PHE A 107 7.31 4.48 -2.89
N ASN A 108 8.37 3.80 -3.31
CA ASN A 108 9.49 4.36 -4.06
C ASN A 108 9.87 3.43 -5.25
N PRO A 109 9.84 3.90 -6.51
CA PRO A 109 9.44 5.23 -6.97
C PRO A 109 8.01 5.60 -6.60
N ALA A 110 7.69 6.90 -6.63
CA ALA A 110 6.34 7.39 -6.32
C ALA A 110 5.31 6.84 -7.32
N LEU A 111 4.15 6.40 -6.84
CA LEU A 111 2.99 6.07 -7.67
C LEU A 111 2.43 7.35 -8.34
N SER A 112 1.99 7.25 -9.59
CA SER A 112 1.42 8.37 -10.34
C SER A 112 0.00 8.70 -9.91
N GLY A 113 -0.75 7.70 -9.43
CA GLY A 113 -2.09 7.89 -8.91
C GLY A 113 -3.21 7.42 -9.83
N ASN A 114 -2.88 6.84 -10.99
CA ASN A 114 -3.83 6.12 -11.84
C ASN A 114 -3.58 4.61 -11.87
N GLU A 115 -2.51 4.12 -11.22
CA GLU A 115 -2.21 2.70 -11.20
C GLU A 115 -3.26 1.92 -10.38
N VAL A 116 -3.66 0.78 -10.91
CA VAL A 116 -4.44 -0.26 -10.24
C VAL A 116 -3.62 -1.53 -10.19
N HIS A 117 -3.92 -2.42 -9.24
CA HIS A 117 -3.22 -3.70 -9.16
C HIS A 117 -3.42 -4.51 -10.44
N ASP A 118 -2.33 -4.99 -11.02
CA ASP A 118 -2.34 -5.94 -12.13
C ASP A 118 -2.69 -7.37 -11.63
N LYS A 119 -2.60 -8.35 -12.53
CA LYS A 119 -2.92 -9.76 -12.22
C LYS A 119 -2.07 -10.37 -11.10
N ASP A 120 -0.86 -9.85 -10.87
CA ASP A 120 0.05 -10.32 -9.83
C ASP A 120 -0.04 -9.45 -8.55
N GLY A 121 -0.95 -8.47 -8.51
CA GLY A 121 -1.05 -7.52 -7.41
C GLY A 121 0.04 -6.45 -7.43
N SER A 122 0.70 -6.22 -8.58
CA SER A 122 1.73 -5.19 -8.76
C SER A 122 1.14 -3.88 -9.28
N TYR A 123 1.95 -2.82 -9.24
CA TYR A 123 1.72 -1.61 -10.02
C TYR A 123 2.75 -1.54 -11.17
N GLU A 124 2.29 -1.19 -12.36
CA GLU A 124 3.18 -0.92 -13.50
C GLU A 124 3.84 0.46 -13.34
N LEU A 125 5.08 0.61 -13.81
CA LEU A 125 5.68 1.93 -13.95
C LEU A 125 4.91 2.70 -15.01
N THR A 126 4.19 3.73 -14.60
CA THR A 126 3.65 4.71 -15.53
C THR A 126 4.78 5.65 -15.98
N THR A 127 4.96 5.81 -17.30
CA THR A 127 6.04 6.63 -17.89
C THR A 127 5.88 8.13 -17.66
N GLU A 128 4.86 8.58 -16.92
CA GLU A 128 4.73 9.96 -16.47
C GLU A 128 5.54 10.18 -15.20
N GLN A 129 6.86 10.20 -15.35
CA GLN A 129 7.72 10.94 -14.44
C GLN A 129 7.91 12.35 -15.04
N PRO A 130 7.92 13.41 -14.20
CA PRO A 130 8.14 14.78 -14.67
C PRO A 130 9.51 14.97 -15.34
#